data_AF-A0ABD2D3S6-F1
#
_entry.id   AF-A0ABD2D3S6-F1
#
_cell.length_a   1.000
_cell.length_b   1.000
_cell.length_c   1.000
_cell.angle_alpha   90.00
_cell.angle_beta   90.00
_cell.angle_gamma   90.00
#
_symmetry.space_group_name_H-M   'P 1'
#
loop_
_entity.id
_entity.type
_entity.pdbx_description
1 polymer ?
#
loop_
_entity_poly.entity_id
_entity_poly.type
_entity_poly.pdbx_seq_one_letter_code
_entity_poly.pdbx_strand_id
1 'polypeptide(L)'
;MRPGGALLALLASLLLLLLLRLLWCPNDAPARSRLSVEESREATHGPPAALRTVRSPATPAPRTANSTYLNGKSLQLTEKCKNLQYGIESLSNKTKGYSEDDYLQIITNIQSCPWKRQAEEYANFRAKLASCCDAVQNFVVSQNNTPVGTNMSYEVESKKAIPIRENIFHMFPVSQPFVEYPYNQCAVVGNGGILNKSLCGAEIDKSDFVFRCNLPPTTGDVSKDVGSKTNLVTVNPSIITL
;
A
#
# COMPACT_ATOMS: atom_id res chain seq x y z
N MET A 1 -65.19 -22.97 -1.70
CA MET A 1 -63.84 -22.44 -1.44
C MET A 1 -62.95 -22.88 -2.59
N ARG A 2 -62.49 -21.95 -3.43
CA ARG A 2 -61.79 -22.26 -4.70
C ARG A 2 -60.28 -22.44 -4.45
N PRO A 3 -59.63 -23.50 -4.97
CA PRO A 3 -58.24 -23.85 -4.65
C PRO A 3 -57.18 -22.96 -5.32
N GLY A 4 -57.57 -21.92 -6.06
CA GLY A 4 -56.65 -21.07 -6.84
C GLY A 4 -55.89 -20.00 -6.05
N GLY A 5 -56.31 -19.66 -4.82
CA GLY A 5 -55.68 -18.60 -4.03
C GLY A 5 -54.30 -18.96 -3.49
N ALA A 6 -54.09 -20.24 -3.14
CA ALA A 6 -52.83 -20.72 -2.57
C ALA A 6 -51.69 -20.73 -3.61
N LEU A 7 -52.01 -21.06 -4.87
CA LEU A 7 -51.02 -21.09 -5.96
C LEU A 7 -50.52 -19.69 -6.32
N LEU A 8 -51.42 -18.70 -6.31
CA LEU A 8 -51.09 -17.29 -6.54
C LEU A 8 -50.22 -16.70 -5.41
N ALA A 9 -50.48 -17.07 -4.16
CA ALA A 9 -49.67 -16.64 -3.02
C ALA A 9 -48.25 -17.23 -3.03
N LEU A 10 -48.10 -18.49 -3.47
CA LEU A 10 -46.81 -19.15 -3.63
C LEU A 10 -45.99 -18.55 -4.78
N LEU A 11 -46.63 -18.26 -5.92
CA LEU A 11 -45.98 -17.60 -7.05
C LEU A 11 -45.52 -16.19 -6.71
N ALA A 12 -46.34 -15.41 -5.99
CA ALA A 12 -45.97 -14.07 -5.53
C ALA A 12 -44.78 -14.11 -4.55
N SER A 13 -44.74 -15.09 -3.65
CA SER A 13 -43.63 -15.25 -2.70
C SER A 13 -42.33 -15.67 -3.38
N LEU A 14 -42.40 -16.52 -4.41
CA LEU A 14 -41.24 -16.94 -5.20
C LEU A 14 -40.67 -15.78 -6.04
N LEU A 15 -41.54 -14.95 -6.64
CA LEU A 15 -41.16 -13.74 -7.35
C LEU A 15 -40.51 -12.70 -6.43
N LEU A 16 -41.02 -12.53 -5.21
CA LEU A 16 -40.43 -11.62 -4.23
C LEU A 16 -39.05 -12.10 -3.76
N LEU A 17 -38.87 -13.41 -3.56
CA LEU A 17 -37.57 -14.02 -3.25
C LEU A 17 -36.57 -13.90 -4.40
N LEU A 18 -37.02 -14.02 -5.66
CA LEU A 18 -36.18 -13.81 -6.84
C LEU A 18 -35.78 -12.33 -7.00
N LEU A 19 -36.67 -11.39 -6.70
CA LEU A 19 -36.35 -9.96 -6.69
C LEU A 19 -35.37 -9.59 -5.57
N LEU A 20 -35.53 -10.16 -4.37
CA LEU A 20 -34.60 -9.98 -3.26
C LEU A 20 -33.21 -10.60 -3.54
N ARG A 21 -33.14 -11.68 -4.32
CA ARG A 21 -31.86 -12.25 -4.82
C ARG A 21 -31.16 -11.34 -5.84
N LEU A 22 -31.91 -10.57 -6.64
CA LEU A 22 -31.35 -9.59 -7.57
C LEU A 22 -30.82 -8.33 -6.86
N LEU A 23 -31.39 -7.99 -5.70
CA LEU A 23 -30.94 -6.88 -4.85
C LEU A 23 -29.77 -7.27 -3.93
N TRP A 24 -29.48 -8.56 -3.77
CA TRP A 24 -28.42 -9.06 -2.89
C TRP A 24 -27.60 -10.18 -3.57
N CYS A 25 -26.83 -9.80 -4.58
CA CYS A 25 -25.63 -10.53 -4.97
C CYS A 25 -24.48 -9.53 -5.18
N PRO A 26 -23.29 -9.78 -4.58
CA PRO A 26 -22.09 -8.99 -4.82
C PRO A 26 -21.58 -9.26 -6.24
N ASN A 27 -21.33 -8.21 -7.00
CA ASN A 27 -20.87 -8.32 -8.39
C ASN A 27 -19.35 -8.64 -8.40
N ASP A 28 -19.01 -9.92 -8.46
CA ASP A 28 -17.72 -10.40 -8.98
C ASP A 28 -17.84 -10.62 -10.50
N ALA A 29 -17.35 -9.67 -11.30
CA ALA A 29 -16.85 -9.91 -12.66
C ALA A 29 -16.06 -8.68 -13.17
N PRO A 30 -14.99 -8.86 -13.97
CA PRO A 30 -14.04 -7.82 -14.29
C PRO A 30 -14.55 -6.88 -15.39
N ALA A 31 -14.59 -5.58 -15.10
CA ALA A 31 -14.87 -4.56 -16.09
C ALA A 31 -13.63 -4.35 -16.98
N ARG A 32 -13.70 -4.90 -18.19
CA ARG A 32 -12.81 -4.62 -19.32
C ARG A 32 -13.12 -3.21 -19.84
N SER A 33 -12.40 -2.19 -19.38
CA SER A 33 -12.50 -0.84 -19.94
C SER A 33 -11.72 -0.75 -21.25
N ARG A 34 -12.47 -0.60 -22.35
CA ARG A 34 -11.95 -0.10 -23.63
C ARG A 34 -11.60 1.37 -23.43
N LEU A 35 -10.33 1.72 -23.60
CA LEU A 35 -9.91 3.11 -23.69
C LEU A 35 -10.08 3.55 -25.15
N SER A 36 -11.18 4.23 -25.45
CA SER A 36 -11.29 5.03 -26.67
C SER A 36 -10.51 6.32 -26.45
N VAL A 37 -9.56 6.56 -27.36
CA VAL A 37 -8.85 7.81 -27.54
C VAL A 37 -9.85 8.83 -28.10
N GLU A 38 -10.13 9.88 -27.34
CA GLU A 38 -10.77 11.08 -27.88
C GLU A 38 -9.86 12.27 -27.55
N GLU A 39 -9.24 12.78 -28.61
CA GLU A 39 -8.37 13.94 -28.66
C GLU A 39 -9.21 15.21 -28.62
N SER A 40 -8.94 16.14 -27.71
CA SER A 40 -9.55 17.48 -27.75
C SER A 40 -8.74 18.54 -27.00
N ARG A 41 -8.01 19.32 -27.80
CA ARG A 41 -7.92 20.79 -27.87
C ARG A 41 -7.46 21.62 -26.66
N GLU A 42 -6.45 22.40 -27.01
CA GLU A 42 -5.73 23.48 -26.35
C GLU A 42 -6.59 24.74 -26.13
N ALA A 43 -6.48 25.35 -24.94
CA ALA A 43 -6.80 26.75 -24.70
C ALA A 43 -6.01 27.30 -23.49
N THR A 44 -5.36 28.44 -23.73
CA THR A 44 -4.41 29.19 -22.90
C THR A 44 -5.10 30.08 -21.87
N HIS A 45 -4.56 30.26 -20.64
CA HIS A 45 -4.55 31.54 -19.87
C HIS A 45 -3.79 31.44 -18.51
N GLY A 46 -2.69 32.20 -18.36
CA GLY A 46 -2.21 32.96 -17.16
C GLY A 46 -1.84 32.26 -15.82
N PRO A 47 -0.63 32.48 -15.22
CA PRO A 47 -0.15 31.72 -14.05
C PRO A 47 -0.33 32.43 -12.69
N PRO A 48 -0.32 31.66 -11.58
CA PRO A 48 0.27 32.15 -10.33
C PRO A 48 1.37 31.24 -9.77
N ALA A 49 2.44 31.91 -9.31
CA ALA A 49 3.49 31.55 -8.34
C ALA A 49 4.02 30.10 -8.26
N ALA A 50 5.33 29.97 -8.52
CA ALA A 50 6.08 28.73 -8.62
C ALA A 50 6.09 27.85 -7.35
N LEU A 51 5.43 26.68 -7.43
CA LEU A 51 5.92 25.49 -6.74
C LEU A 51 7.20 25.02 -7.43
N ARG A 52 8.30 24.93 -6.68
CA ARG A 52 9.59 24.40 -7.16
C ARG A 52 9.40 22.96 -7.67
N THR A 53 9.29 22.81 -8.98
CA THR A 53 9.27 21.53 -9.67
C THR A 53 10.67 20.92 -9.60
N VAL A 54 10.86 19.87 -8.79
CA VAL A 54 12.09 19.08 -8.80
C VAL A 54 12.06 18.19 -10.04
N ARG A 55 12.69 18.66 -11.12
CA ARG A 55 12.83 17.92 -12.37
C ARG A 55 14.10 17.07 -12.29
N SER A 56 13.95 15.77 -12.06
CA SER A 56 15.06 14.82 -12.16
C SER A 56 15.38 14.55 -13.65
N PRO A 57 16.66 14.51 -14.06
CA PRO A 57 17.04 14.12 -15.42
C PRO A 57 16.68 12.66 -15.70
N ALA A 58 16.21 12.36 -16.91
CA ALA A 58 16.03 10.99 -17.38
C ALA A 58 17.40 10.29 -17.50
N THR A 59 17.63 9.27 -16.68
CA THR A 59 18.82 8.42 -16.76
C THR A 59 18.71 7.48 -17.97
N PRO A 60 19.73 7.39 -18.86
CA PRO A 60 19.71 6.42 -19.96
C PRO A 60 19.74 4.97 -19.44
N ALA A 61 19.00 4.09 -20.11
CA ALA A 61 18.98 2.66 -19.81
C ALA A 61 20.39 2.03 -19.91
N PRO A 62 20.78 1.13 -18.99
CA PRO A 62 22.05 0.43 -19.10
C PRO A 62 22.04 -0.50 -20.32
N ARG A 63 23.05 -0.37 -21.17
CA ARG A 63 23.31 -1.30 -22.28
C ARG A 63 23.60 -2.69 -21.71
N THR A 64 22.80 -3.67 -22.09
CA THR A 64 22.99 -5.08 -21.74
C THR A 64 24.25 -5.62 -22.42
N ALA A 65 25.32 -5.83 -21.65
CA ALA A 65 26.44 -6.65 -22.07
C ALA A 65 26.06 -8.13 -21.88
N ASN A 66 25.94 -8.86 -23.00
CA ASN A 66 25.73 -10.31 -23.01
C ASN A 66 27.00 -11.00 -22.49
N SER A 67 27.00 -11.42 -21.23
CA SER A 67 28.00 -12.34 -20.69
C SER A 67 27.37 -13.72 -20.51
N THR A 68 27.72 -14.65 -21.40
CA THR A 68 27.27 -16.06 -21.40
C THR A 68 27.99 -16.93 -20.36
N TYR A 69 28.61 -16.34 -19.33
CA TYR A 69 29.36 -17.04 -18.27
C TYR A 69 28.73 -16.92 -16.87
N LEU A 70 27.39 -16.91 -16.77
CA LEU A 70 26.65 -17.10 -15.51
C LEU A 70 26.17 -18.56 -15.41
N ASN A 71 27.07 -19.54 -15.34
CA ASN A 71 27.67 -20.14 -14.14
C ASN A 71 26.67 -21.00 -13.33
N GLY A 72 26.72 -22.33 -13.49
CA GLY A 72 25.73 -23.32 -13.00
C GLY A 72 25.37 -23.26 -11.51
N LYS A 73 26.20 -22.64 -10.67
CA LYS A 73 25.91 -22.35 -9.25
C LYS A 73 24.73 -21.38 -9.08
N SER A 74 24.58 -20.41 -9.99
CA SER A 74 23.45 -19.47 -10.01
C SER A 74 22.14 -20.18 -10.36
N LEU A 75 22.21 -21.18 -11.26
CA LEU A 75 21.05 -21.97 -11.67
C LEU A 75 20.56 -22.87 -10.52
N GLN A 76 21.50 -23.55 -9.84
CA GLN A 76 21.20 -24.37 -8.66
C GLN A 76 20.62 -23.56 -7.49
N LEU A 77 21.16 -22.37 -7.22
CA LEU A 77 20.60 -21.47 -6.20
C LEU A 77 19.18 -21.05 -6.56
N THR A 78 18.93 -20.72 -7.83
CA THR A 78 17.59 -20.33 -8.31
C THR A 78 16.58 -21.47 -8.15
N GLU A 79 16.98 -22.70 -8.47
CA GLU A 79 16.14 -23.89 -8.35
C GLU A 79 15.86 -24.24 -6.88
N LYS A 80 16.87 -24.16 -6.01
CA LYS A 80 16.70 -24.30 -4.56
C LYS A 80 15.68 -23.28 -4.01
N CYS A 81 15.77 -22.03 -4.43
CA CYS A 81 14.87 -20.97 -3.98
C CYS A 81 13.43 -21.17 -4.46
N LYS A 82 13.23 -21.64 -5.70
CA LYS A 82 11.90 -22.01 -6.21
C LYS A 82 11.30 -23.16 -5.40
N ASN A 83 12.09 -24.20 -5.11
CA ASN A 83 11.62 -25.35 -4.34
C ASN A 83 11.25 -24.99 -2.89
N LEU A 84 12.01 -24.08 -2.27
CA LEU A 84 11.68 -23.55 -0.94
C LEU A 84 10.37 -22.77 -0.95
N GLN A 85 10.09 -21.98 -1.99
CA GLN A 85 8.84 -21.23 -2.13
C GLN A 85 7.63 -22.18 -2.19
N TYR A 86 7.68 -23.22 -3.03
CA TYR A 86 6.64 -24.26 -3.08
C TYR A 86 6.49 -25.01 -1.76
N GLY A 87 7.61 -25.25 -1.07
CA GLY A 87 7.62 -25.82 0.28
C GLY A 87 6.75 -24.99 1.22
N ILE A 88 6.99 -23.68 1.32
CA ILE A 88 6.29 -22.75 2.22
C ILE A 88 4.80 -22.66 1.91
N GLU A 89 4.41 -22.60 0.64
CA GLU A 89 3.00 -22.61 0.23
C GLU A 89 2.29 -23.89 0.67
N SER A 90 2.99 -25.03 0.62
CA SER A 90 2.50 -26.30 1.18
C SER A 90 2.44 -26.30 2.71
N LEU A 91 3.39 -25.63 3.40
CA LEU A 91 3.41 -25.50 4.87
C LEU A 91 2.25 -24.62 5.37
N SER A 92 1.95 -23.51 4.69
CA SER A 92 0.83 -22.62 5.04
C SER A 92 -0.53 -23.33 5.01
N ASN A 93 -0.65 -24.40 4.22
CA ASN A 93 -1.88 -25.18 4.08
C ASN A 93 -1.99 -26.34 5.09
N LYS A 94 -0.98 -26.57 5.94
CA LYS A 94 -0.98 -27.64 6.95
C LYS A 94 -1.26 -27.08 8.35
N THR A 95 -2.25 -27.66 9.02
CA THR A 95 -2.70 -27.32 10.38
C THR A 95 -1.77 -27.81 11.52
N LYS A 96 -0.57 -28.29 11.20
CA LYS A 96 0.31 -28.96 12.18
C LYS A 96 1.31 -27.97 12.77
N GLY A 97 1.41 -27.93 14.10
CA GLY A 97 2.42 -27.14 14.80
C GLY A 97 3.84 -27.62 14.46
N TYR A 98 4.71 -26.69 14.09
CA TYR A 98 6.13 -26.92 13.82
C TYR A 98 6.94 -26.66 15.09
N SER A 99 8.10 -27.32 15.21
CA SER A 99 9.07 -26.97 16.25
C SER A 99 9.76 -25.65 15.92
N GLU A 100 10.32 -24.97 16.91
CA GLU A 100 11.07 -23.73 16.71
C GLU A 100 12.26 -23.92 15.75
N ASP A 101 12.96 -25.05 15.88
CA ASP A 101 14.10 -25.41 15.02
C ASP A 101 13.69 -25.54 13.55
N ASP A 102 12.51 -26.11 13.28
CA ASP A 102 11.97 -26.21 11.91
C ASP A 102 11.77 -24.80 11.30
N TYR A 103 11.22 -23.86 12.07
CA TYR A 103 11.03 -22.48 11.62
C TYR A 103 12.37 -21.79 11.36
N LEU A 104 13.33 -21.89 12.28
CA LEU A 104 14.65 -21.27 12.12
C LEU A 104 15.36 -21.81 10.88
N GLN A 105 15.27 -23.11 10.62
CA GLN A 105 15.84 -23.72 9.43
C GLN A 105 15.18 -23.21 8.15
N ILE A 106 13.85 -23.11 8.12
CA ILE A 106 13.11 -22.55 6.98
C ILE A 106 13.52 -21.10 6.72
N ILE A 107 13.52 -20.25 7.75
CA ILE A 107 13.89 -18.84 7.63
C ILE A 107 15.33 -18.68 7.14
N THR A 108 16.27 -19.44 7.70
CA THR A 108 17.68 -19.41 7.28
C THR A 108 17.83 -19.80 5.81
N ASN A 109 17.10 -20.83 5.36
CA ASN A 109 17.09 -21.25 3.96
C ASN A 109 16.53 -20.16 3.03
N ILE A 110 15.45 -19.48 3.43
CA ILE A 110 14.85 -18.39 2.65
C ILE A 110 15.79 -17.18 2.58
N GLN A 111 16.46 -16.83 3.68
CA GLN A 111 17.39 -15.71 3.73
C GLN A 111 18.59 -15.90 2.79
N SER A 112 18.93 -17.15 2.43
CA SER A 112 19.96 -17.43 1.42
C SER A 112 19.54 -17.11 -0.02
N CYS A 113 18.25 -16.87 -0.25
CA CYS A 113 17.69 -16.58 -1.56
C CYS A 113 17.66 -15.07 -1.83
N PRO A 114 18.18 -14.61 -2.99
CA PRO A 114 18.02 -13.22 -3.39
C PRO A 114 16.55 -12.84 -3.47
N TRP A 115 16.19 -11.72 -2.83
CA TRP A 115 14.83 -11.19 -2.94
C TRP A 115 14.53 -10.77 -4.38
N LYS A 116 13.33 -11.12 -4.87
CA LYS A 116 12.85 -10.72 -6.18
C LYS A 116 11.41 -10.22 -6.08
N ARG A 117 11.16 -9.04 -6.64
CA ARG A 117 9.82 -8.46 -6.74
C ARG A 117 8.89 -9.37 -7.55
N GLN A 118 7.75 -9.72 -6.99
CA GLN A 118 6.66 -10.40 -7.70
C GLN A 118 5.57 -9.38 -8.03
N ALA A 119 5.47 -9.00 -9.30
CA ALA A 119 4.60 -7.90 -9.74
C ALA A 119 3.10 -8.21 -9.57
N GLU A 120 2.71 -9.48 -9.80
CA GLU A 120 1.33 -9.93 -9.65
C GLU A 120 0.88 -9.91 -8.19
N GLU A 121 1.66 -10.51 -7.28
CA GLU A 121 1.38 -10.47 -5.84
C GLU A 121 1.34 -9.05 -5.29
N TYR A 122 2.23 -8.18 -5.77
CA TYR A 122 2.19 -6.76 -5.45
C TYR A 122 0.87 -6.10 -5.89
N ALA A 123 0.42 -6.35 -7.12
CA ALA A 123 -0.84 -5.81 -7.64
C ALA A 123 -2.05 -6.36 -6.86
N ASN A 124 -2.06 -7.66 -6.57
CA ASN A 124 -3.12 -8.32 -5.78
C ASN A 124 -3.21 -7.74 -4.37
N PHE A 125 -2.08 -7.56 -3.69
CA PHE A 125 -2.04 -6.95 -2.36
C PHE A 125 -2.52 -5.50 -2.38
N ARG A 126 -2.10 -4.71 -3.38
CA ARG A 126 -2.56 -3.33 -3.57
C ARG A 126 -4.07 -3.26 -3.78
N ALA A 127 -4.64 -4.16 -4.58
CA ALA A 127 -6.08 -4.23 -4.81
C ALA A 127 -6.86 -4.56 -3.51
N LYS A 128 -6.36 -5.51 -2.70
CA LYS A 128 -6.95 -5.86 -1.39
C LYS A 128 -6.93 -4.69 -0.42
N LEU A 129 -5.83 -3.93 -0.36
CA LEU A 129 -5.74 -2.73 0.48
C LEU A 129 -6.70 -1.63 0.01
N ALA A 130 -6.79 -1.42 -1.31
CA ALA A 130 -7.72 -0.45 -1.87
C ALA A 130 -9.18 -0.80 -1.53
N SER A 131 -9.56 -2.08 -1.58
CA SER A 131 -10.93 -2.50 -1.28
C SER A 131 -11.29 -2.44 0.21
N CYS A 132 -10.32 -2.61 1.12
CA CYS A 132 -10.60 -2.57 2.56
C CYS A 132 -10.85 -1.14 3.07
N CYS A 133 -9.92 -0.24 2.75
CA CYS A 133 -9.76 0.96 3.56
C CYS A 133 -9.49 2.23 2.73
N ASP A 134 -9.40 2.12 1.39
CA ASP A 134 -9.14 3.21 0.44
C ASP A 134 -8.17 4.28 0.98
N ALA A 135 -6.92 3.85 1.17
CA ALA A 135 -5.87 4.72 1.67
C ALA A 135 -5.61 5.92 0.75
N VAL A 136 -6.00 5.87 -0.53
CA VAL A 136 -5.82 7.00 -1.44
C VAL A 136 -6.67 8.20 -1.00
N GLN A 137 -7.86 7.95 -0.44
CA GLN A 137 -8.79 8.99 0.00
C GLN A 137 -8.79 9.23 1.51
N ASN A 138 -8.40 8.23 2.30
CA ASN A 138 -8.56 8.24 3.77
C ASN A 138 -7.24 8.27 4.55
N PHE A 139 -6.08 8.42 3.90
CA PHE A 139 -4.78 8.38 4.60
C PHE A 139 -4.56 9.59 5.53
N VAL A 140 -4.97 10.79 5.11
CA VAL A 140 -4.88 12.00 5.94
C VAL A 140 -6.29 12.53 6.19
N VAL A 141 -6.54 13.05 7.40
CA VAL A 141 -7.76 13.82 7.66
C VAL A 141 -7.71 15.11 6.83
N SER A 142 -8.73 15.35 6.02
CA SER A 142 -8.82 16.48 5.10
C SER A 142 -10.19 17.14 5.19
N GLN A 143 -10.30 18.37 4.70
CA GLN A 143 -11.57 19.07 4.64
C GLN A 143 -12.61 18.32 3.79
N ASN A 144 -12.16 17.63 2.73
CA ASN A 144 -13.04 16.85 1.85
C ASN A 144 -13.59 15.57 2.49
N ASN A 145 -12.84 14.90 3.37
CA ASN A 145 -13.28 13.63 3.97
C ASN A 145 -13.81 13.77 5.41
N THR A 146 -13.57 14.91 6.07
CA THR A 146 -13.93 15.12 7.48
C THR A 146 -14.54 16.51 7.66
N PRO A 147 -15.86 16.67 7.43
CA PRO A 147 -16.53 17.95 7.59
C PRO A 147 -16.66 18.39 9.05
N VAL A 148 -16.91 19.69 9.26
CA VAL A 148 -17.23 20.28 10.56
C VAL A 148 -18.44 19.58 11.18
N GLY A 149 -18.37 19.30 12.48
CA GLY A 149 -19.39 18.55 13.23
C GLY A 149 -19.14 17.05 13.30
N THR A 150 -18.20 16.51 12.52
CA THR A 150 -17.74 15.13 12.66
C THR A 150 -17.19 14.90 14.07
N ASN A 151 -17.49 13.73 14.66
CA ASN A 151 -16.96 13.33 15.97
C ASN A 151 -16.01 12.13 15.80
N MET A 152 -14.70 12.39 15.78
CA MET A 152 -13.70 11.36 15.50
C MET A 152 -13.33 10.61 16.78
N SER A 153 -13.51 9.28 16.82
CA SER A 153 -13.07 8.45 17.94
C SER A 153 -11.59 8.09 17.83
N TYR A 154 -10.93 7.92 18.97
CA TYR A 154 -9.61 7.26 18.99
C TYR A 154 -9.76 5.76 18.75
N GLU A 155 -8.87 5.17 17.95
CA GLU A 155 -8.89 3.74 17.63
C GLU A 155 -8.75 2.85 18.88
N VAL A 156 -7.86 3.24 19.81
CA VAL A 156 -7.60 2.50 21.05
C VAL A 156 -8.56 2.90 22.18
N GLU A 157 -8.90 4.18 22.28
CA GLU A 157 -9.76 4.73 23.34
C GLU A 157 -11.10 5.21 22.76
N SER A 158 -11.94 4.28 22.32
CA SER A 158 -13.21 4.58 21.64
C SER A 158 -14.19 5.44 22.43
N LYS A 159 -14.02 5.53 23.76
CA LYS A 159 -14.81 6.41 24.64
C LYS A 159 -14.41 7.89 24.52
N LYS A 160 -13.20 8.18 24.04
CA LYS A 160 -12.74 9.53 23.78
C LYS A 160 -12.99 9.86 22.31
N ALA A 161 -13.47 11.06 22.07
CA ALA A 161 -13.69 11.56 20.72
C ALA A 161 -13.28 13.04 20.61
N ILE A 162 -12.88 13.43 19.41
CA ILE A 162 -12.51 14.79 19.05
C ILE A 162 -13.64 15.35 18.15
N PRO A 163 -14.44 16.30 18.65
CA PRO A 163 -15.39 17.01 17.81
C PRO A 163 -14.64 17.97 16.88
N ILE A 164 -14.80 17.80 15.57
CA ILE A 164 -14.21 18.67 14.56
C ILE A 164 -14.97 19.99 14.53
N ARG A 165 -14.39 20.99 15.20
CA ARG A 165 -14.84 22.38 15.18
C ARG A 165 -14.10 23.15 14.09
N GLU A 166 -14.60 24.34 13.76
CA GLU A 166 -14.06 25.21 12.71
C GLU A 166 -12.55 25.44 12.81
N ASN A 167 -12.05 25.65 14.03
CA ASN A 167 -10.63 25.88 14.27
C ASN A 167 -9.74 24.67 13.94
N ILE A 168 -10.22 23.44 14.16
CA ILE A 168 -9.51 22.21 13.80
C ILE A 168 -9.65 21.95 12.30
N PHE A 169 -10.85 22.15 11.76
CA PHE A 169 -11.14 21.94 10.34
C PHE A 169 -10.23 22.78 9.43
N HIS A 170 -10.00 24.05 9.78
CA HIS A 170 -9.09 24.93 9.02
C HIS A 170 -7.61 24.54 9.10
N MET A 171 -7.21 23.65 10.02
CA MET A 171 -5.85 23.10 10.05
C MET A 171 -5.65 21.95 9.07
N PHE A 172 -6.74 21.35 8.58
CA PHE A 172 -6.66 20.22 7.66
C PHE A 172 -6.29 20.67 6.24
N PRO A 173 -5.52 19.87 5.49
CA PRO A 173 -5.39 20.07 4.06
C PRO A 173 -6.75 19.97 3.38
N VAL A 174 -6.94 20.70 2.28
CA VAL A 174 -8.19 20.69 1.53
C VAL A 174 -8.48 19.29 0.98
N SER A 175 -7.46 18.67 0.37
CA SER A 175 -7.52 17.34 -0.24
C SER A 175 -6.31 16.49 0.17
N GLN A 176 -6.29 15.23 -0.26
CA GLN A 176 -5.19 14.31 0.03
C GLN A 176 -3.89 14.76 -0.68
N PRO A 177 -2.78 14.97 0.06
CA PRO A 177 -1.58 15.59 -0.49
C PRO A 177 -0.72 14.65 -1.38
N PHE A 178 -1.12 13.38 -1.54
CA PHE A 178 -0.31 12.35 -2.22
C PHE A 178 -1.00 11.71 -3.44
N VAL A 179 -2.10 12.27 -3.93
CA VAL A 179 -2.91 11.65 -5.00
C VAL A 179 -2.28 11.81 -6.39
N GLU A 180 -1.52 12.89 -6.62
CA GLU A 180 -1.11 13.27 -7.97
C GLU A 180 0.11 12.53 -8.51
N TYR A 181 0.90 11.85 -7.67
CA TYR A 181 2.18 11.29 -8.11
C TYR A 181 2.41 9.84 -7.66
N PRO A 182 2.36 8.85 -8.57
CA PRO A 182 2.82 7.51 -8.26
C PRO A 182 4.36 7.48 -8.16
N TYR A 183 4.88 7.02 -7.03
CA TYR A 183 6.31 6.80 -6.81
C TYR A 183 6.71 5.40 -7.28
N ASN A 184 7.84 5.26 -7.98
CA ASN A 184 8.30 3.96 -8.49
C ASN A 184 9.00 3.15 -7.39
N GLN A 185 9.87 3.82 -6.62
CA GLN A 185 10.61 3.20 -5.52
C GLN A 185 10.42 4.01 -4.23
N CYS A 186 9.90 3.34 -3.20
CA CYS A 186 9.74 3.91 -1.87
C CYS A 186 10.66 3.20 -0.87
N ALA A 187 11.15 3.95 0.11
CA ALA A 187 11.75 3.37 1.33
C ALA A 187 10.85 3.69 2.52
N VAL A 188 10.51 2.66 3.30
CA VAL A 188 9.84 2.80 4.61
C VAL A 188 10.85 2.43 5.67
N VAL A 189 11.33 3.43 6.40
CA VAL A 189 12.44 3.27 7.34
C VAL A 189 11.90 3.31 8.77
N GLY A 190 11.86 2.14 9.40
CA GLY A 190 11.57 2.02 10.83
C GLY A 190 12.78 2.37 11.70
N ASN A 191 12.59 2.35 13.02
CA ASN A 191 13.62 2.74 14.00
C ASN A 191 14.33 1.52 14.63
N GLY A 192 14.42 0.42 13.88
CA GLY A 192 15.03 -0.81 14.38
C GLY A 192 16.56 -0.69 14.49
N GLY A 193 17.13 -1.18 15.58
CA GLY A 193 18.58 -1.15 15.82
C GLY A 193 19.42 -1.90 14.79
N ILE A 194 18.80 -2.76 13.97
CA ILE A 194 19.45 -3.45 12.84
C ILE A 194 20.06 -2.50 11.81
N LEU A 195 19.59 -1.25 11.74
CA LEU A 195 20.14 -0.25 10.84
C LEU A 195 21.52 0.25 11.28
N ASN A 196 21.89 0.11 12.55
CA ASN A 196 23.18 0.59 13.06
C ASN A 196 24.35 -0.09 12.35
N LYS A 197 25.26 0.70 11.77
CA LYS A 197 26.40 0.25 10.96
C LYS A 197 26.02 -0.54 9.70
N SER A 198 24.78 -0.41 9.24
CA SER A 198 24.32 -1.07 8.01
C SER A 198 24.85 -0.41 6.74
N LEU A 199 25.23 0.88 6.82
CA LEU A 199 25.60 1.71 5.68
C LEU A 199 24.49 1.82 4.59
N CYS A 200 23.24 1.53 4.95
CA CYS A 200 22.10 1.56 4.02
C CYS A 200 21.69 2.96 3.59
N GLY A 201 22.23 4.03 4.18
CA GLY A 201 21.73 5.38 4.00
C GLY A 201 21.73 5.87 2.56
N ALA A 202 22.79 5.55 1.80
CA ALA A 202 22.88 5.90 0.38
C ALA A 202 21.89 5.12 -0.49
N GLU A 203 21.49 3.91 -0.09
CA GLU A 203 20.46 3.13 -0.80
C GLU A 203 19.06 3.67 -0.49
N ILE A 204 18.79 3.99 0.78
CA ILE A 204 17.54 4.62 1.22
C ILE A 204 17.32 5.93 0.45
N ASP A 205 18.34 6.79 0.38
CA ASP A 205 18.27 8.10 -0.26
C ASP A 205 18.13 8.04 -1.80
N LYS A 206 18.30 6.86 -2.43
CA LYS A 206 17.99 6.67 -3.87
C LYS A 206 16.49 6.55 -4.15
N SER A 207 15.68 6.24 -3.14
CA SER A 207 14.23 6.10 -3.30
C SER A 207 13.57 7.41 -3.72
N ASP A 208 12.51 7.34 -4.51
CA ASP A 208 11.73 8.50 -4.95
C ASP A 208 11.02 9.15 -3.76
N PHE A 209 10.58 8.33 -2.79
CA PHE A 209 9.88 8.77 -1.60
C PHE A 209 10.31 8.00 -0.36
N VAL A 210 10.61 8.70 0.73
CA VAL A 210 11.07 8.12 1.99
C VAL A 210 10.09 8.42 3.13
N PHE A 211 9.54 7.35 3.70
CA PHE A 211 8.69 7.37 4.90
C PHE A 211 9.55 7.07 6.14
N ARG A 212 9.33 7.82 7.22
CA ARG A 212 9.97 7.62 8.53
C ARG A 212 8.95 7.65 9.66
N CYS A 213 9.33 7.12 10.82
CA CYS A 213 8.42 6.99 11.96
C CYS A 213 8.92 7.76 13.19
N ASN A 214 8.05 8.60 13.78
CA ASN A 214 8.28 9.27 15.07
C ASN A 214 9.53 10.16 15.14
N LEU A 215 9.76 11.02 14.14
CA LEU A 215 10.87 11.98 14.09
C LEU A 215 12.25 11.40 14.46
N PRO A 216 12.73 10.35 13.76
CA PRO A 216 14.03 9.77 14.07
C PRO A 216 15.16 10.73 13.66
N PRO A 217 16.35 10.66 14.30
CA PRO A 217 17.50 11.43 13.87
C PRO A 217 17.99 10.94 12.50
N THR A 218 18.23 11.87 11.58
CA THR A 218 18.71 11.59 10.21
C THR A 218 19.96 12.39 9.83
N THR A 219 20.57 13.09 10.80
CA THR A 219 21.73 13.96 10.60
C THR A 219 22.93 13.50 11.42
N GLY A 220 24.13 13.92 11.02
CA GLY A 220 25.38 13.46 11.63
C GLY A 220 25.75 12.04 11.19
N ASP A 221 26.48 11.31 12.03
CA ASP A 221 27.03 10.00 11.65
C ASP A 221 25.98 8.95 11.33
N VAL A 222 24.78 9.03 11.93
CA VAL A 222 23.70 8.07 11.69
C VAL A 222 23.17 8.13 10.25
N SER A 223 23.36 9.25 9.53
CA SER A 223 22.87 9.39 8.15
C SER A 223 23.54 8.41 7.18
N LYS A 224 24.74 7.90 7.52
CA LYS A 224 25.43 6.84 6.77
C LYS A 224 24.60 5.56 6.75
N ASP A 225 23.89 5.29 7.83
CA ASP A 225 23.09 4.09 8.04
C ASP A 225 21.63 4.29 7.63
N VAL A 226 21.03 5.42 7.98
CA VAL A 226 19.58 5.63 7.82
C VAL A 226 19.20 6.58 6.70
N GLY A 227 20.17 7.23 6.06
CA GLY A 227 19.95 8.23 5.02
C GLY A 227 19.51 9.57 5.60
N SER A 228 19.46 10.58 4.73
CA SER A 228 19.12 11.97 5.07
C SER A 228 17.80 12.44 4.44
N LYS A 229 17.34 11.78 3.37
CA LYS A 229 16.07 12.09 2.68
C LYS A 229 14.89 11.69 3.56
N THR A 230 13.92 12.59 3.66
CA THR A 230 12.63 12.36 4.31
C THR A 230 11.55 13.11 3.54
N ASN A 231 10.54 12.40 3.06
CA ASN A 231 9.38 13.01 2.39
C ASN A 231 8.15 13.01 3.30
N LEU A 232 7.98 11.95 4.10
CA LEU A 232 6.94 11.85 5.12
C LEU A 232 7.54 11.32 6.41
N VAL A 233 7.17 11.93 7.53
CA VAL A 233 7.47 11.41 8.87
C VAL A 233 6.22 11.44 9.73
N THR A 234 5.95 10.35 10.44
CA THR A 234 4.88 10.33 11.45
C THR A 234 5.38 10.95 12.74
N VAL A 235 4.47 11.55 13.51
CA VAL A 235 4.78 12.09 14.84
C VAL A 235 3.65 11.76 15.77
N ASN A 236 3.94 11.06 16.87
CA ASN A 236 3.01 10.99 17.98
C ASN A 236 3.02 12.35 18.71
N PRO A 237 1.86 12.99 18.96
CA PRO A 237 1.79 14.27 19.68
C PRO A 237 2.53 14.28 21.02
N SER A 238 2.64 13.14 21.73
CA SER A 238 3.36 13.06 23.01
C SER A 238 4.85 13.41 22.93
N ILE A 239 5.43 13.38 21.72
CA ILE A 239 6.83 13.74 21.48
C ILE A 239 7.01 15.26 21.40
N ILE A 240 5.96 15.99 21.02
CA ILE A 240 5.99 17.46 20.87
C ILE A 240 5.69 18.15 22.20
N THR A 241 5.06 17.47 23.15
CA THR A 241 4.67 18.01 24.47
C THR A 241 5.81 18.04 25.50
N LEU A 242 7.06 18.23 25.06
CA LEU A 242 8.22 18.42 25.95
C LEU A 242 8.32 19.87 26.45
#